data_AF-A0A417HL42-F1
#
_entry.id   AF-A0A417HL42-F1
#
_cell.length_a   1.000
_cell.length_b   1.000
_cell.length_c   1.000
_cell.angle_alpha   90.00
_cell.angle_beta   90.00
_cell.angle_gamma   90.00
#
_symmetry.space_group_name_H-M   'P 1'
#
loop_
_entity.id
_entity.type
_entity.pdbx_description
1 polymer ?
#
loop_
_entity_poly.entity_id
_entity_poly.type
_entity_poly.pdbx_seq_one_letter_code
_entity_poly.pdbx_strand_id
1 'polypeptide(L)'
;MAAKNRDKLRQMAEKNDILFRDRACPQCGSRLAVCLKPQGTDAFPYLNLGDPQAETAYYCPICRTYHSTDGPFSPYVQPPSTPFPGDGKRYHFTRAFVRDRVSRVLFIQGIGALCVLPLLIHMLRATLQDFSLFNWAGTLFCAMALFVLLYFFSYYFRLLGVCRRSFFELGEKGVIFCDGIASHYMPWEDFRLAEAIPGQDGTEESYIFDTATRSFVLNQNLENHKEAALRIARRLRDTDVPMNPRLLHLVY
;
A
#
# COMPACT_ATOMS: atom_id res chain seq x y z
N MET A 1 -13.58 31.50 -9.74
CA MET A 1 -13.05 30.47 -8.82
C MET A 1 -13.34 29.03 -9.26
N ALA A 2 -14.49 28.72 -9.88
CA ALA A 2 -14.83 27.35 -10.30
C ALA A 2 -13.91 26.72 -11.37
N ALA A 3 -13.48 27.49 -12.38
CA ALA A 3 -12.60 26.98 -13.45
C ALA A 3 -11.21 26.53 -12.93
N LYS A 4 -10.57 27.35 -12.08
CA LYS A 4 -9.29 27.03 -11.43
C LYS A 4 -9.36 25.76 -10.57
N ASN A 5 -10.49 25.52 -9.90
CA ASN A 5 -10.70 24.30 -9.13
C ASN A 5 -10.91 23.08 -10.05
N ARG A 6 -11.59 23.24 -11.19
CA ARG A 6 -11.78 22.17 -12.17
C ARG A 6 -10.47 21.74 -12.81
N ASP A 7 -9.62 22.70 -13.18
CA ASP A 7 -8.33 22.40 -13.80
C ASP A 7 -7.37 21.73 -12.81
N LYS A 8 -7.40 22.16 -11.54
CA LYS A 8 -6.65 21.50 -10.46
C LYS A 8 -7.12 20.06 -10.21
N LEU A 9 -8.42 19.81 -10.20
CA LEU A 9 -8.99 18.47 -10.05
C LEU A 9 -8.61 17.56 -11.23
N ARG A 10 -8.61 18.11 -12.45
CA ARG A 10 -8.18 17.38 -13.65
C ARG A 10 -6.69 17.01 -13.58
N GLN A 11 -5.82 17.95 -13.21
CA GLN A 11 -4.39 17.68 -13.02
C GLN A 11 -4.13 16.62 -11.94
N MET A 12 -4.88 16.65 -10.84
CA MET A 12 -4.81 15.62 -9.80
C MET A 12 -5.25 14.25 -10.32
N ALA A 13 -6.33 14.21 -11.11
CA ALA A 13 -6.82 12.98 -11.72
C ALA A 13 -5.80 12.40 -12.70
N GLU A 14 -5.19 13.22 -13.56
CA GLU A 14 -4.16 12.82 -14.52
C GLU A 14 -2.91 12.25 -13.79
N LYS A 15 -2.45 12.91 -12.71
CA LYS A 15 -1.32 12.42 -11.91
C LYS A 15 -1.63 11.10 -11.21
N ASN A 16 -2.83 10.94 -10.65
CA ASN A 16 -3.25 9.68 -10.05
C ASN A 16 -3.36 8.57 -11.10
N ASP A 17 -3.82 8.89 -12.32
CA ASP A 17 -3.88 7.93 -13.42
C ASP A 17 -2.48 7.37 -13.75
N ILE A 18 -1.47 8.25 -13.82
CA ILE A 18 -0.07 7.87 -14.04
C ILE A 18 0.44 6.94 -12.93
N LEU A 19 0.15 7.26 -11.67
CA LEU A 19 0.66 6.52 -10.51
C LEU A 19 -0.02 5.16 -10.29
N PHE A 20 -1.29 5.02 -10.67
CA PHE A 20 -2.10 3.86 -10.26
C PHE A 20 -2.63 3.02 -11.41
N ARG A 21 -2.49 3.43 -12.68
CA ARG A 21 -2.86 2.59 -13.82
C ARG A 21 -1.62 2.00 -14.47
N ASP A 22 -1.53 0.67 -14.44
CA ASP A 22 -0.45 -0.06 -15.11
C ASP A 22 -0.51 0.15 -16.63
N ARG A 23 0.63 0.53 -17.21
CA ARG A 23 0.80 0.79 -18.64
C ARG A 23 1.79 -0.22 -19.25
N ALA A 24 1.53 -0.61 -20.50
CA ALA A 24 2.43 -1.50 -21.23
C ALA A 24 3.51 -0.69 -21.95
N CYS A 25 4.75 -1.19 -21.94
CA CYS A 25 5.84 -0.63 -22.72
C CYS A 25 5.51 -0.76 -24.21
N PRO A 26 5.61 0.32 -25.00
CA PRO A 26 5.30 0.28 -26.44
C PRO A 26 6.28 -0.59 -27.24
N GLN A 27 7.46 -0.91 -26.70
CA GLN A 27 8.48 -1.70 -27.38
C GLN A 27 8.37 -3.20 -27.11
N CYS A 28 8.24 -3.61 -25.84
CA CYS A 28 8.26 -5.02 -25.45
C CYS A 28 6.95 -5.52 -24.80
N GLY A 29 5.97 -4.64 -24.57
CA GLY A 29 4.71 -4.99 -23.91
C GLY A 29 4.80 -5.24 -22.40
N SER A 30 5.99 -5.17 -21.79
CA SER A 30 6.14 -5.37 -20.35
C SER A 30 5.46 -4.25 -19.55
N ARG A 31 5.11 -4.54 -18.29
CA ARG A 31 4.63 -3.52 -17.35
C ARG A 31 5.67 -2.42 -17.18
N LEU A 32 5.23 -1.17 -17.30
CA LEU A 32 6.04 0.01 -17.00
C LEU A 32 6.01 0.30 -15.50
N ALA A 33 7.18 0.55 -14.93
CA ALA A 33 7.33 1.08 -13.59
C ALA A 33 7.17 2.61 -13.62
N VAL A 34 6.56 3.18 -12.58
CA VAL A 34 6.51 4.65 -12.43
C VAL A 34 7.69 5.06 -11.57
N CYS A 35 8.63 5.79 -12.17
CA CYS A 35 9.85 6.22 -11.52
C CYS A 35 9.91 7.74 -11.39
N LEU A 36 10.72 8.22 -10.46
CA LEU A 36 11.17 9.61 -10.45
C LEU A 36 11.89 9.90 -11.77
N LYS A 37 11.69 11.10 -12.31
CA LYS A 37 12.35 11.54 -13.53
C LYS A 37 13.88 11.47 -13.33
N PRO A 38 14.61 10.82 -14.25
CA PRO A 38 16.05 10.62 -14.08
C PRO A 38 16.79 11.97 -14.12
N GLN A 39 17.79 12.13 -13.24
CA GLN A 39 18.66 13.30 -13.23
C GLN A 39 19.87 13.18 -14.18
N GLY A 40 20.02 12.04 -14.87
CA GLY A 40 21.10 11.75 -15.82
C GLY A 40 20.86 10.44 -16.58
N THR A 41 21.67 10.16 -17.59
CA THR A 41 21.51 8.98 -18.48
C THR A 41 21.75 7.64 -17.79
N ASP A 42 22.60 7.60 -16.76
CA ASP A 42 22.97 6.38 -16.03
C ASP A 42 22.38 6.33 -14.60
N ALA A 43 21.37 7.15 -14.32
CA ALA A 43 20.74 7.19 -13.00
C ALA A 43 19.92 5.92 -12.74
N PHE A 44 20.10 5.32 -11.56
CA PHE A 44 19.26 4.22 -11.10
C PHE A 44 17.77 4.64 -11.12
N PRO A 45 16.86 3.78 -11.61
CA PRO A 45 15.44 4.07 -11.63
C PRO A 45 14.82 3.97 -10.23
N TYR A 46 14.66 5.11 -9.57
CA TYR A 46 13.98 5.21 -8.27
C TYR A 46 12.46 5.20 -8.48
N LEU A 47 11.73 4.31 -7.82
CA LEU A 47 10.28 4.19 -7.93
C LEU A 47 9.58 5.37 -7.25
N ASN A 48 8.53 5.89 -7.90
CA ASN A 48 7.61 6.80 -7.24
C ASN A 48 6.50 6.00 -6.57
N LEU A 49 6.52 5.94 -5.23
CA LEU A 49 5.54 5.22 -4.40
C LEU A 49 4.20 5.96 -4.19
N GLY A 50 3.86 6.90 -5.08
CA GLY A 50 2.61 7.66 -4.97
C GLY A 50 2.78 9.08 -4.45
N ASP A 51 3.94 9.70 -4.61
CA ASP A 51 4.11 11.14 -4.48
C ASP A 51 3.60 11.86 -5.75
N PRO A 52 2.43 12.50 -5.71
CA PRO A 52 1.89 13.21 -6.87
C PRO A 52 2.65 14.51 -7.17
N GLN A 53 3.49 15.01 -6.28
CA GLN A 53 4.24 16.26 -6.51
C GLN A 53 5.55 16.02 -7.24
N ALA A 54 6.13 14.83 -7.14
CA ALA A 54 7.36 14.48 -7.83
C ALA A 54 7.19 14.47 -9.36
N GLU A 55 8.22 14.94 -10.06
CA GLU A 55 8.33 14.73 -11.51
C GLU A 55 8.57 13.24 -11.79
N THR A 56 7.73 12.65 -12.64
CA THR A 56 7.74 11.21 -12.93
C THR A 56 7.99 10.92 -14.40
N ALA A 57 8.51 9.72 -14.65
CA ALA A 57 8.62 9.13 -15.96
C ALA A 57 8.25 7.65 -15.87
N TYR A 58 7.80 7.07 -16.98
CA TYR A 58 7.67 5.63 -17.07
C TYR A 58 9.04 5.02 -17.33
N TYR A 59 9.40 3.98 -16.61
CA TYR A 59 10.61 3.20 -16.84
C TYR A 59 10.23 1.79 -17.26
N CYS A 60 10.83 1.29 -18.34
CA CYS A 60 10.70 -0.09 -18.75
C CYS A 60 11.88 -0.90 -18.19
N PRO A 61 11.66 -1.82 -17.21
CA PRO A 61 12.76 -2.57 -16.61
C PRO A 61 13.39 -3.61 -17.55
N ILE A 62 12.64 -4.04 -18.58
CA ILE A 62 13.13 -4.98 -19.61
C ILE A 62 13.97 -4.25 -20.66
N CYS A 63 13.44 -3.15 -21.23
CA CYS A 63 14.16 -2.36 -22.23
C CYS A 63 15.24 -1.45 -21.63
N ARG A 64 15.19 -1.22 -20.30
CA ARG A 64 16.03 -0.29 -19.55
C ARG A 64 15.96 1.15 -20.08
N THR A 65 14.77 1.56 -20.53
CA THR A 65 14.52 2.86 -21.14
C THR A 65 13.45 3.64 -20.39
N TYR A 66 13.62 4.97 -20.34
CA TYR A 66 12.59 5.88 -19.85
C TYR A 66 11.68 6.35 -20.98
N HIS A 67 10.41 6.52 -20.67
CA HIS A 67 9.39 7.09 -21.54
C HIS A 67 8.70 8.26 -20.83
N SER A 68 8.32 9.28 -21.60
CA SER A 68 7.47 10.37 -21.09
C SER A 68 6.09 9.84 -20.70
N THR A 69 5.46 10.50 -19.74
CA THR A 69 4.08 10.23 -19.31
C THR A 69 3.02 10.74 -20.30
N ASP A 70 3.40 11.61 -21.24
CA ASP A 70 2.46 12.32 -22.12
C ASP A 70 1.99 11.51 -23.35
N GLY A 71 2.49 10.27 -23.51
CA GLY A 71 2.19 9.41 -24.64
C GLY A 71 0.93 8.55 -24.47
N PRO A 72 0.27 8.11 -25.56
CA PRO A 72 -0.81 7.14 -25.49
C PRO A 72 -0.25 5.75 -25.17
N PHE A 73 -0.31 5.34 -23.91
CA PHE A 73 0.06 3.98 -23.50
C PHE A 73 -1.15 3.07 -23.43
N SER A 74 -1.00 1.88 -24.01
CA SER A 74 -1.99 0.80 -23.85
C SER A 74 -2.04 0.34 -22.38
N PRO A 75 -3.24 -0.04 -21.89
CA PRO A 75 -3.34 -0.64 -20.56
C PRO A 75 -2.54 -1.95 -20.52
N TYR A 76 -1.85 -2.19 -19.42
CA TYR A 76 -1.16 -3.46 -19.21
C TYR A 76 -2.17 -4.53 -18.76
N VAL A 77 -2.13 -5.70 -19.41
CA VAL A 77 -2.93 -6.86 -19.02
C VAL A 77 -2.03 -7.78 -18.20
N GLN A 78 -2.37 -7.95 -16.93
CA GLN A 78 -1.58 -8.79 -16.02
C GLN A 78 -1.66 -10.27 -16.44
N PRO A 79 -0.52 -10.97 -16.49
CA PRO A 79 -0.51 -12.41 -16.74
C PRO A 79 -1.15 -13.16 -15.56
N PRO A 80 -1.79 -14.30 -15.80
CA PRO A 80 -2.33 -15.12 -14.73
C PRO A 80 -1.18 -15.65 -13.85
N SER A 81 -1.32 -15.52 -12.54
CA SER A 81 -0.35 -16.09 -11.59
C SER A 81 -0.68 -17.57 -11.34
N THR A 82 0.35 -18.43 -11.40
CA THR A 82 0.21 -19.86 -11.07
C THR A 82 0.59 -20.09 -9.61
N PRO A 83 -0.26 -20.76 -8.81
CA PRO A 83 0.07 -21.08 -7.43
C PRO A 83 1.30 -21.99 -7.31
N PHE A 84 2.16 -21.70 -6.34
CA PHE A 84 3.32 -22.54 -6.00
C PHE A 84 3.52 -22.66 -4.49
N PRO A 85 4.15 -23.75 -4.00
CA PRO A 85 4.41 -23.93 -2.58
C PRO A 85 5.48 -22.96 -2.08
N GLY A 86 5.30 -22.50 -0.84
CA GLY A 86 6.31 -21.76 -0.08
C GLY A 86 7.23 -22.68 0.70
N ASP A 87 8.23 -22.07 1.34
CA ASP A 87 9.26 -22.73 2.15
C ASP A 87 8.83 -22.99 3.60
N GLY A 88 7.61 -22.58 3.99
CA GLY A 88 7.08 -22.71 5.34
C GLY A 88 7.49 -21.60 6.31
N LYS A 89 8.39 -20.69 5.93
CA LYS A 89 8.82 -19.56 6.77
C LYS A 89 8.01 -18.31 6.45
N ARG A 90 6.98 -18.07 7.27
CA ARG A 90 6.07 -16.93 7.15
C ARG A 90 6.54 -15.74 7.98
N TYR A 91 6.59 -14.57 7.33
CA TYR A 91 6.80 -13.27 7.94
C TYR A 91 5.44 -12.59 8.08
N HIS A 92 5.02 -12.31 9.31
CA HIS A 92 3.75 -11.66 9.59
C HIS A 92 3.93 -10.16 9.77
N PHE A 93 2.84 -9.40 9.68
CA PHE A 93 2.88 -7.99 10.08
C PHE A 93 3.17 -7.88 11.58
N THR A 94 4.05 -6.95 11.97
CA THR A 94 4.52 -6.80 13.34
C THR A 94 3.35 -6.52 14.28
N ARG A 95 3.39 -7.18 15.44
CA ARG A 95 2.43 -6.91 16.53
C ARG A 95 2.44 -5.44 16.95
N ALA A 96 3.56 -4.74 16.81
CA ALA A 96 3.67 -3.32 17.12
C ALA A 96 2.76 -2.47 16.20
N PHE A 97 2.80 -2.69 14.88
CA PHE A 97 1.94 -2.00 13.93
C PHE A 97 0.45 -2.26 14.21
N VAL A 98 0.09 -3.52 14.43
CA VAL A 98 -1.29 -3.95 14.71
C VAL A 98 -1.78 -3.45 16.08
N ARG A 99 -0.91 -3.43 17.08
CA ARG A 99 -1.26 -3.00 18.44
C ARG A 99 -1.35 -1.48 18.54
N ASP A 100 -0.35 -0.76 18.05
CA ASP A 100 -0.22 0.67 18.31
C ASP A 100 -1.19 1.51 17.47
N ARG A 101 -1.42 1.12 16.21
CA ARG A 101 -2.31 1.87 15.32
C ARG A 101 -3.73 1.35 15.31
N VAL A 102 -3.92 0.04 15.14
CA VAL A 102 -5.26 -0.55 14.97
C VAL A 102 -5.94 -0.77 16.32
N SER A 103 -5.23 -1.35 17.30
CA SER A 103 -5.86 -1.66 18.60
C SER A 103 -6.14 -0.42 19.44
N ARG A 104 -5.27 0.61 19.37
CA ARG A 104 -5.52 1.91 20.03
C ARG A 104 -6.77 2.60 19.49
N VAL A 105 -6.95 2.64 18.17
CA VAL A 105 -8.15 3.22 17.58
C VAL A 105 -9.38 2.41 17.96
N LEU A 106 -9.34 1.08 17.89
CA LEU A 106 -10.44 0.23 18.35
C LEU A 106 -10.82 0.50 19.81
N PHE A 107 -9.83 0.68 20.68
CA PHE A 107 -10.06 0.99 22.09
C PHE A 107 -10.72 2.35 22.28
N ILE A 108 -10.22 3.40 21.61
CA ILE A 108 -10.81 4.75 21.66
C ILE A 108 -12.25 4.74 21.15
N GLN A 109 -12.49 4.11 19.99
CA GLN A 109 -13.82 4.01 19.40
C GLN A 109 -14.77 3.19 20.30
N GLY A 110 -14.28 2.11 20.91
CA GLY A 110 -15.04 1.29 21.84
C GLY A 110 -15.45 2.04 23.10
N ILE A 111 -14.52 2.78 23.73
CA ILE A 111 -14.83 3.65 24.88
C ILE A 111 -15.80 4.75 24.47
N GLY A 112 -15.56 5.40 23.33
CA GLY A 112 -16.47 6.41 22.79
C GLY A 112 -17.89 5.88 22.64
N ALA A 113 -18.06 4.70 22.06
CA ALA A 113 -19.36 4.07 21.89
C ALA A 113 -20.01 3.73 23.24
N LEU A 114 -19.24 3.24 24.21
CA LEU A 114 -19.69 2.98 25.58
C LEU A 114 -20.14 4.24 26.32
N CYS A 115 -19.54 5.40 26.06
CA CYS A 115 -19.94 6.67 26.65
C CYS A 115 -21.18 7.27 25.94
N VAL A 116 -21.28 7.15 24.62
CA VAL A 116 -22.36 7.75 23.83
C VAL A 116 -23.65 6.95 23.89
N LEU A 117 -23.58 5.61 23.97
CA LEU A 117 -24.76 4.75 23.99
C LEU A 117 -25.72 5.04 25.18
N PRO A 118 -25.25 5.16 26.44
CA PRO A 118 -26.13 5.53 27.55
C PRO A 118 -26.76 6.92 27.38
N LEU A 119 -26.01 7.88 26.84
CA LEU A 119 -26.51 9.23 26.56
C LEU A 119 -27.60 9.20 25.49
N LEU A 120 -27.42 8.41 24.43
CA LEU A 120 -28.44 8.20 23.40
C LEU A 120 -29.71 7.60 24.01
N ILE A 121 -29.59 6.58 24.86
CA ILE A 121 -30.73 5.95 25.53
C ILE A 121 -31.46 6.96 26.42
N HIS A 122 -30.73 7.79 27.14
CA HIS A 122 -31.31 8.84 27.98
C HIS A 122 -32.06 9.89 27.15
N MET A 123 -31.43 10.44 26.10
CA MET A 123 -32.07 11.44 25.23
C MET A 123 -33.27 10.88 24.47
N LEU A 124 -33.20 9.61 24.04
CA LEU A 124 -34.33 8.94 23.41
C LEU A 124 -35.51 8.81 24.37
N ARG A 125 -35.28 8.41 25.62
CA ARG A 125 -36.33 8.36 26.67
C ARG A 125 -36.91 9.75 26.93
N ALA A 126 -36.07 10.76 27.06
CA ALA A 126 -36.52 12.14 27.27
C ALA A 126 -37.37 12.65 26.09
N THR A 127 -37.00 12.31 24.84
CA THR A 127 -37.76 12.67 23.64
C THR A 127 -39.11 11.95 23.57
N LEU A 128 -39.18 10.69 24.02
CA LEU A 128 -40.42 9.89 24.06
C LEU A 128 -41.37 10.34 25.17
N GLN A 129 -40.84 10.86 26.28
CA GLN A 129 -41.65 11.41 27.39
C GLN A 129 -42.16 12.80 27.06
N ASP A 130 -41.26 13.70 26.61
CA ASP A 130 -41.56 15.07 26.26
C ASP A 130 -40.83 15.47 24.97
N PHE A 131 -41.62 15.64 23.91
CA PHE A 131 -41.08 16.05 22.62
C PHE A 131 -40.70 17.54 22.64
N SER A 132 -39.41 17.79 22.89
CA SER A 132 -38.81 19.11 22.76
C SER A 132 -37.75 19.12 21.66
N LEU A 133 -37.58 20.27 21.00
CA LEU A 133 -36.60 20.43 19.93
C LEU A 133 -35.17 20.16 20.41
N PHE A 134 -34.89 20.45 21.69
CA PHE A 134 -33.61 20.16 22.34
C PHE A 134 -33.37 18.65 22.53
N ASN A 135 -34.38 17.91 23.03
CA ASN A 135 -34.29 16.46 23.22
C ASN A 135 -34.13 15.74 21.87
N TRP A 136 -34.86 16.19 20.85
CA TRP A 136 -34.77 15.65 19.50
C TRP A 136 -33.39 15.91 18.87
N ALA A 137 -32.88 17.14 18.95
CA ALA A 137 -31.55 17.48 18.45
C ALA A 137 -30.43 16.71 19.17
N GLY A 138 -30.55 16.56 20.50
CA GLY A 138 -29.62 15.76 21.30
C GLY A 138 -29.64 14.27 20.93
N THR A 139 -30.83 13.70 20.70
CA THR A 139 -30.98 12.32 20.22
C THR A 139 -30.32 12.12 18.86
N LEU A 140 -30.55 13.04 17.92
CA LEU A 140 -29.94 12.99 16.59
C LEU A 140 -28.41 13.09 16.66
N PHE A 141 -27.89 14.00 17.50
CA PHE A 141 -26.45 14.16 17.70
C PHE A 141 -25.81 12.90 18.29
N CYS A 142 -26.39 12.34 19.35
CA CYS A 142 -25.90 11.10 19.96
C CYS A 142 -25.98 9.91 18.98
N ALA A 143 -27.04 9.82 18.17
CA ALA A 143 -27.19 8.77 17.16
C ALA A 143 -26.12 8.89 16.06
N MET A 144 -25.88 10.10 15.55
CA MET A 144 -24.84 10.36 14.55
C MET A 144 -23.45 10.07 15.10
N ALA A 145 -23.15 10.51 16.33
CA ALA A 145 -21.89 10.24 16.99
C ALA A 145 -21.67 8.72 17.15
N LEU A 146 -22.68 7.98 17.62
CA LEU A 146 -22.61 6.52 17.76
C LEU A 146 -22.40 5.84 16.41
N PHE A 147 -23.10 6.28 15.37
CA PHE A 147 -22.94 5.74 14.01
C PHE A 147 -21.50 5.90 13.51
N VAL A 148 -20.91 7.10 13.65
CA VAL A 148 -19.52 7.36 13.25
C VAL A 148 -18.54 6.48 14.03
N LEU A 149 -18.72 6.36 15.36
CA LEU A 149 -17.89 5.52 16.21
C LEU A 149 -17.94 4.04 15.79
N LEU A 150 -19.15 3.52 15.55
CA LEU A 150 -19.37 2.14 15.12
C LEU A 150 -18.83 1.87 13.70
N TYR A 151 -18.95 2.84 12.80
CA TYR A 151 -18.39 2.75 11.45
C TYR A 151 -16.87 2.58 11.50
N PHE A 152 -16.18 3.46 12.23
CA PHE A 152 -14.72 3.35 12.38
C PHE A 152 -14.33 2.08 13.15
N PHE A 153 -15.06 1.73 14.22
CA PHE A 153 -14.82 0.48 14.94
C PHE A 153 -14.88 -0.74 14.02
N SER A 154 -15.95 -0.86 13.22
CA SER A 154 -16.12 -1.94 12.24
C SER A 154 -15.00 -1.95 11.19
N TYR A 155 -14.64 -0.78 10.65
CA TYR A 155 -13.56 -0.64 9.68
C TYR A 155 -12.21 -1.14 10.24
N TYR A 156 -11.81 -0.64 11.42
CA TYR A 156 -10.55 -1.04 12.05
C TYR A 156 -10.57 -2.49 12.54
N PHE A 157 -11.75 -3.03 12.89
CA PHE A 157 -11.89 -4.43 13.27
C PHE A 157 -11.69 -5.36 12.06
N ARG A 158 -12.23 -5.00 10.88
CA ARG A 158 -11.94 -5.71 9.64
C ARG A 158 -10.46 -5.62 9.29
N LEU A 159 -9.87 -4.44 9.39
CA LEU A 159 -8.44 -4.23 9.15
C LEU A 159 -7.58 -5.12 10.07
N LEU A 160 -7.94 -5.23 11.36
CA LEU A 160 -7.29 -6.13 12.31
C LEU A 160 -7.34 -7.60 11.84
N GLY A 161 -8.51 -8.04 11.34
CA GLY A 161 -8.68 -9.38 10.80
C GLY A 161 -7.82 -9.65 9.57
N VAL A 162 -7.75 -8.68 8.65
CA VAL A 162 -6.91 -8.74 7.45
C VAL A 162 -5.44 -8.80 7.85
N CYS A 163 -4.93 -7.84 8.64
CA CYS A 163 -3.53 -7.80 9.07
C CYS A 163 -3.07 -9.06 9.83
N ARG A 164 -3.97 -9.73 10.57
CA ARG A 164 -3.66 -11.00 11.24
C ARG A 164 -3.49 -12.18 10.28
N ARG A 165 -4.13 -12.13 9.12
CA ARG A 165 -4.07 -13.17 8.08
C ARG A 165 -3.01 -12.86 7.03
N SER A 166 -2.62 -11.60 6.89
CA SER A 166 -1.61 -11.19 5.93
C SER A 166 -0.24 -11.76 6.33
N PHE A 167 0.49 -12.27 5.36
CA PHE A 167 1.84 -12.79 5.55
C PHE A 167 2.63 -12.72 4.26
N PHE A 168 3.94 -12.77 4.41
CA PHE A 168 4.89 -12.91 3.33
C PHE A 168 5.64 -14.23 3.50
N GLU A 169 5.79 -14.99 2.43
CA GLU A 169 6.48 -16.28 2.44
C GLU A 169 7.33 -16.37 1.17
N LEU A 170 8.52 -16.96 1.27
CA LEU A 170 9.36 -17.22 0.10
C LEU A 170 9.21 -18.67 -0.29
N GLY A 171 9.39 -19.00 -1.57
CA GLY A 171 9.40 -20.36 -2.07
C GLY A 171 10.54 -20.55 -3.06
N GLU A 172 10.73 -21.78 -3.53
CA GLU A 172 11.74 -22.06 -4.56
C GLU A 172 11.43 -21.34 -5.87
N LYS A 173 10.14 -21.20 -6.20
CA LYS A 173 9.67 -20.60 -7.45
C LYS A 173 9.48 -19.08 -7.40
N GLY A 174 9.35 -18.50 -6.20
CA GLY A 174 9.08 -17.06 -6.07
C GLY A 174 8.68 -16.63 -4.67
N VAL A 175 8.05 -15.48 -4.60
CA VAL A 175 7.46 -14.88 -3.40
C VAL A 175 5.96 -15.12 -3.37
N ILE A 176 5.44 -15.41 -2.18
CA ILE A 176 4.02 -15.49 -1.87
C ILE A 176 3.67 -14.33 -0.94
N PHE A 177 2.77 -13.47 -1.37
CA PHE A 177 2.21 -12.41 -0.54
C PHE A 177 0.72 -12.66 -0.32
N CYS A 178 0.34 -12.94 0.92
CA CYS A 178 -1.05 -12.97 1.32
C CYS A 178 -1.44 -11.59 1.85
N ASP A 179 -2.37 -10.92 1.18
CA ASP A 179 -2.89 -9.63 1.65
C ASP A 179 -3.92 -9.78 2.78
N GLY A 180 -4.28 -11.00 3.15
CA GLY A 180 -5.28 -11.34 4.17
C GLY A 180 -6.67 -11.68 3.59
N ILE A 181 -6.85 -11.46 2.28
CA ILE A 181 -8.03 -11.84 1.50
C ILE A 181 -7.63 -12.89 0.45
N ALA A 182 -6.57 -12.63 -0.31
CA ALA A 182 -6.05 -13.48 -1.37
C ALA A 182 -4.53 -13.64 -1.29
N SER A 183 -4.05 -14.77 -1.80
CA SER A 183 -2.63 -15.03 -1.99
C SER A 183 -2.20 -14.63 -3.40
N HIS A 184 -1.14 -13.84 -3.47
CA HIS A 184 -0.53 -13.36 -4.70
C HIS A 184 0.80 -14.08 -4.87
N TYR A 185 0.97 -14.75 -6.00
CA TYR A 185 2.15 -15.53 -6.33
C TYR A 185 3.00 -14.75 -7.32
N MET A 186 4.23 -14.44 -6.93
CA MET A 186 5.20 -13.64 -7.67
C MET A 186 6.44 -14.47 -7.96
N PRO A 187 6.48 -15.17 -9.11
CA PRO A 187 7.64 -15.93 -9.56
C PRO A 187 8.94 -15.11 -9.56
N TRP A 188 10.10 -15.74 -9.38
CA TRP A 188 11.39 -15.05 -9.46
C TRP A 188 11.61 -14.40 -10.84
N GLU A 189 11.14 -15.05 -11.89
CA GLU A 189 11.18 -14.55 -13.27
C GLU A 189 10.34 -13.28 -13.49
N ASP A 190 9.42 -12.96 -12.58
CA ASP A 190 8.59 -11.76 -12.65
C ASP A 190 9.26 -10.55 -12.04
N PHE A 191 10.36 -10.69 -11.29
CA PHE A 191 11.04 -9.54 -10.70
C PHE A 191 11.68 -8.67 -11.79
N ARG A 192 11.56 -7.37 -11.60
CA ARG A 192 11.92 -6.36 -12.61
C ARG A 192 12.79 -5.25 -12.06
N LEU A 193 12.60 -4.87 -10.79
CA LEU A 193 13.39 -3.83 -10.16
C LEU A 193 13.44 -4.05 -8.65
N ALA A 194 14.56 -3.74 -8.01
CA ALA A 194 14.71 -3.82 -6.57
C ALA A 194 15.39 -2.58 -5.99
N GLU A 195 14.74 -1.92 -5.04
CA GLU A 195 15.16 -0.64 -4.46
C GLU A 195 15.23 -0.70 -2.93
N ALA A 196 16.22 -0.02 -2.34
CA ALA A 196 16.28 0.25 -0.91
C ALA A 196 16.10 1.74 -0.65
N ILE A 197 15.06 2.08 0.10
CA ILE A 197 14.74 3.44 0.53
C ILE A 197 15.30 3.67 1.94
N PRO A 198 16.10 4.73 2.16
CA PRO A 198 16.51 5.11 3.51
C PRO A 198 15.30 5.44 4.37
N GLY A 199 15.30 4.94 5.60
CA GLY A 199 14.38 5.43 6.62
C GLY A 199 14.61 6.92 6.90
N GLN A 200 13.51 7.64 7.13
CA GLN A 200 13.53 9.03 7.63
C GLN A 200 13.27 9.02 9.14
N ASP A 201 13.91 9.92 9.88
CA ASP A 201 13.58 10.23 11.27
C ASP A 201 13.31 9.02 12.18
N GLY A 202 14.32 8.16 12.33
CA GLY A 202 14.28 7.02 13.26
C GLY A 202 13.50 5.80 12.75
N THR A 203 13.02 5.81 11.51
CA THR A 203 12.47 4.61 10.85
C THR A 203 13.58 3.76 10.23
N GLU A 204 13.36 2.44 10.18
CA GLU A 204 14.27 1.54 9.47
C GLU A 204 14.13 1.68 7.94
N GLU A 205 15.13 1.19 7.21
CA GLU A 205 15.09 1.13 5.75
C GLU A 205 13.88 0.34 5.25
N SER A 206 13.34 0.77 4.11
CA SER A 206 12.27 0.07 3.40
C SER A 206 12.79 -0.49 2.09
N TYR A 207 12.38 -1.70 1.74
CA TYR A 207 12.81 -2.38 0.53
C TYR A 207 11.63 -2.54 -0.42
N ILE A 208 11.79 -2.10 -1.67
CA ILE A 208 10.75 -2.20 -2.70
C ILE A 208 11.19 -3.20 -3.74
N PHE A 209 10.23 -4.01 -4.18
CA PHE A 209 10.42 -4.91 -5.30
C PHE A 209 9.29 -4.71 -6.29
N ASP A 210 9.66 -4.43 -7.54
CA ASP A 210 8.74 -4.37 -8.66
C ASP A 210 8.71 -5.70 -9.40
N THR A 211 7.50 -6.14 -9.73
CA THR A 211 7.27 -7.37 -10.51
C THR A 211 6.37 -7.09 -11.72
N ALA A 212 6.26 -8.08 -12.61
CA ALA A 212 5.36 -8.03 -13.76
C ALA A 212 3.90 -7.80 -13.36
N THR A 213 3.47 -8.24 -12.17
CA THR A 213 2.09 -8.12 -11.71
C THR A 213 1.87 -6.95 -10.77
N ARG A 214 2.80 -6.69 -9.86
CA ARG A 214 2.68 -5.62 -8.86
C ARG A 214 4.00 -5.20 -8.25
N SER A 215 4.02 -4.01 -7.68
CA SER A 215 5.08 -3.58 -6.77
C SER A 215 4.67 -3.87 -5.32
N PHE A 216 5.62 -4.26 -4.47
CA PHE A 216 5.40 -4.44 -3.03
C PHE A 216 6.54 -3.87 -2.21
N VAL A 217 6.23 -3.49 -0.96
CA VAL A 217 7.16 -2.82 -0.04
C VAL A 217 7.29 -3.63 1.25
N LEU A 218 8.53 -3.91 1.63
CA LEU A 218 8.89 -4.52 2.91
C LEU A 218 9.46 -3.42 3.81
N ASN A 219 8.83 -3.18 4.96
CA ASN A 219 9.25 -2.15 5.91
C ASN A 219 9.11 -2.68 7.35
N GLN A 220 9.36 -1.81 8.34
CA GLN A 220 9.23 -2.11 9.77
C GLN A 220 7.87 -2.67 10.23
N ASN A 221 6.83 -2.59 9.38
CA ASN A 221 5.55 -3.23 9.67
C ASN A 221 5.57 -4.73 9.41
N LEU A 222 6.60 -5.31 8.80
CA LEU A 222 6.78 -6.73 8.59
C LEU A 222 7.85 -7.29 9.56
N GLU A 223 7.55 -8.41 10.21
CA GLU A 223 8.50 -9.12 11.07
C GLU A 223 9.74 -9.50 10.28
N ASN A 224 10.93 -9.24 10.85
CA ASN A 224 12.21 -9.53 10.21
C ASN A 224 12.29 -9.07 8.74
N HIS A 225 11.70 -7.91 8.41
CA HIS A 225 11.65 -7.39 7.03
C HIS A 225 13.02 -7.30 6.35
N LYS A 226 14.09 -6.97 7.08
CA LYS A 226 15.48 -7.00 6.60
C LYS A 226 15.92 -8.39 6.17
N GLU A 227 15.57 -9.42 6.96
CA GLU A 227 15.89 -10.81 6.62
C GLU A 227 15.12 -11.24 5.36
N ALA A 228 13.82 -10.93 5.28
CA ALA A 228 13.01 -11.22 4.10
C ALA A 228 13.58 -10.53 2.85
N ALA A 229 13.92 -9.24 2.95
CA ALA A 229 14.54 -8.47 1.88
C ALA A 229 15.90 -9.04 1.45
N LEU A 230 16.75 -9.42 2.40
CA LEU A 230 18.06 -10.02 2.14
C LEU A 230 17.92 -11.36 1.39
N ARG A 231 16.94 -12.18 1.76
CA ARG A 231 16.68 -13.46 1.09
C ARG A 231 16.23 -13.27 -0.36
N ILE A 232 15.37 -12.27 -0.62
CA ILE A 232 14.98 -11.88 -1.98
C ILE A 232 16.19 -11.35 -2.75
N ALA A 233 16.93 -10.41 -2.18
CA ALA A 233 18.10 -9.80 -2.82
C ALA A 233 19.17 -10.84 -3.18
N ARG A 234 19.42 -11.82 -2.31
CA ARG A 234 20.32 -12.96 -2.60
C ARG A 234 19.84 -13.80 -3.79
N ARG A 235 18.53 -14.02 -3.92
CA ARG A 235 17.95 -14.74 -5.07
C ARG A 235 18.06 -13.94 -6.38
N LEU A 236 17.95 -12.62 -6.30
CA LEU A 236 18.06 -11.73 -7.46
C LEU A 236 19.52 -11.40 -7.84
N ARG A 237 20.50 -11.71 -6.99
CA ARG A 237 21.91 -11.32 -7.18
C ARG A 237 22.48 -11.75 -8.53
N ASP A 238 22.20 -12.99 -8.93
CA ASP A 238 22.75 -13.58 -10.14
C ASP A 238 21.78 -13.44 -11.34
N THR A 239 20.82 -12.51 -11.25
CA THR A 239 19.83 -12.22 -12.31
C THR A 239 20.06 -10.85 -12.94
N ASP A 240 19.46 -10.61 -14.11
CA ASP A 240 19.54 -9.33 -14.83
C ASP A 240 18.67 -8.20 -14.25
N VAL A 241 18.08 -8.42 -13.06
CA VAL A 241 17.21 -7.45 -12.38
C VAL A 241 18.04 -6.27 -11.88
N PRO A 242 17.77 -5.03 -12.31
CA PRO A 242 18.44 -3.85 -11.78
C PRO A 242 18.20 -3.73 -10.27
N MET A 243 19.29 -3.63 -9.51
CA MET A 243 19.25 -3.58 -8.05
C MET A 243 19.96 -2.32 -7.55
N ASN A 244 19.31 -1.63 -6.60
CA ASN A 244 19.88 -0.44 -5.99
C ASN A 244 21.22 -0.78 -5.30
N PRO A 245 22.28 0.03 -5.45
CA PRO A 245 23.59 -0.20 -4.83
C PRO A 245 23.54 -0.47 -3.32
N ARG A 246 22.64 0.18 -2.59
CA ARG A 246 22.47 -0.06 -1.14
C ARG A 246 21.98 -1.46 -0.84
N LEU A 247 21.03 -1.95 -1.64
CA LEU A 247 20.53 -3.31 -1.52
C LEU A 247 21.60 -4.33 -1.93
N LEU A 248 22.41 -4.01 -2.96
CA LEU A 248 23.57 -4.82 -3.33
C LEU A 248 24.58 -4.92 -2.19
N HIS A 249 24.90 -3.81 -1.51
CA HIS A 249 25.80 -3.81 -0.35
C HIS A 249 25.31 -4.66 0.82
N LEU A 250 24.00 -4.87 0.98
CA LEU A 250 23.48 -5.78 2.00
C LEU A 250 23.72 -7.27 1.67
N VAL A 251 23.96 -7.59 0.39
CA VAL A 251 24.16 -8.96 -0.09
C VAL A 251 25.64 -9.38 -0.05
N TYR A 252 26.58 -8.42 -0.11
CA TYR A 252 28.03 -8.63 -0.06
C TYR A 252 28.58 -8.52 1.37
#